data_AF-A0AAP0HYU5-F1
#
_entry.id   AF-A0AAP0HYU5-F1
#
_cell.length_a   1.000
_cell.length_b   1.000
_cell.length_c   1.000
_cell.angle_alpha   90.00
_cell.angle_beta   90.00
_cell.angle_gamma   90.00
#
_symmetry.space_group_name_H-M   'P 1'
#
loop_
_entity.id
_entity.type
_entity.pdbx_description
1 polymer ?
#
loop_
_entity_poly.entity_id
_entity_poly.type
_entity_poly.pdbx_seq_one_letter_code
_entity_poly.pdbx_strand_id
1 'polypeptide(L)'
;MSIPKLISACVSLLWMLSDDFQCTPRGNDPLALDMGSMGKGQVWINGESIGRHWPAYKASGSCGGCNYAGTYGEKKCQSNCGEASQRWYHVPRSWLKPTGNLMVVFEESEATCIGQQACTVNVAPEVFGGDPCPNVMKKLSVEAICS
;
A
#
# COMPACT_ATOMS: atom_id res chain seq x y z
N MET A 1 -4.79 -15.79 9.48
CA MET A 1 -5.85 -16.53 8.75
C MET A 1 -5.47 -16.50 7.28
N SER A 2 -5.39 -17.63 6.59
CA SER A 2 -5.03 -17.66 5.16
C SER A 2 -6.31 -17.78 4.34
N ILE A 3 -6.50 -16.87 3.37
CA ILE A 3 -7.67 -16.88 2.50
C ILE A 3 -7.23 -17.40 1.13
N PRO A 4 -7.67 -18.60 0.69
CA PRO A 4 -7.35 -19.11 -0.63
C PRO A 4 -8.05 -18.26 -1.70
N LYS A 5 -7.29 -17.73 -2.68
CA LYS A 5 -7.83 -17.07 -3.88
C LYS A 5 -7.71 -18.02 -5.08
N LEU A 6 -8.83 -18.58 -5.52
CA LEU A 6 -8.95 -19.32 -6.80
C LEU A 6 -9.29 -18.33 -7.92
N ILE A 7 -8.38 -18.12 -8.86
CA ILE A 7 -8.47 -17.06 -9.89
C ILE A 7 -9.46 -17.40 -11.02
N SER A 8 -10.14 -18.55 -11.01
CA SER A 8 -11.00 -18.92 -12.15
C SER A 8 -12.45 -18.41 -12.11
N ALA A 9 -12.88 -17.67 -11.08
CA ALA A 9 -14.23 -17.06 -11.04
C ALA A 9 -14.30 -15.80 -10.13
N CYS A 10 -13.18 -15.21 -9.75
CA CYS A 10 -13.18 -14.10 -8.79
C CYS A 10 -12.16 -13.05 -9.21
N VAL A 11 -12.61 -12.01 -9.92
CA VAL A 11 -11.82 -10.78 -10.09
C VAL A 11 -11.55 -10.27 -8.67
N SER A 12 -10.28 -10.22 -8.28
CA SER A 12 -9.89 -9.88 -6.91
C SER A 12 -10.32 -8.45 -6.59
N LEU A 13 -11.48 -8.31 -5.95
CA LEU A 13 -11.91 -7.09 -5.30
C LEU A 13 -11.78 -7.40 -3.81
N LEU A 14 -10.61 -7.13 -3.22
CA LEU A 14 -10.43 -7.28 -1.78
C LEU A 14 -10.61 -5.90 -1.13
N TRP A 15 -11.72 -5.74 -0.41
CA TRP A 15 -11.89 -4.62 0.49
C TRP A 15 -11.32 -4.99 1.85
N MET A 16 -10.33 -4.24 2.29
CA MET A 16 -9.80 -4.32 3.63
C MET A 16 -10.22 -3.10 4.41
N LEU A 17 -11.16 -3.27 5.33
CA LEU A 17 -11.38 -2.30 6.40
C LEU A 17 -10.45 -2.69 7.54
N SER A 18 -9.48 -1.83 7.85
CA SER A 18 -8.83 -1.85 9.15
C SER A 18 -9.60 -0.90 10.06
N ASP A 19 -10.45 -1.47 10.91
CA ASP A 19 -11.13 -0.68 11.93
C ASP A 19 -10.13 -0.39 13.05
N ASP A 20 -10.00 0.91 13.31
CA ASP A 20 -9.48 1.53 14.52
C ASP A 20 -7.95 1.47 14.72
N PHE A 21 -7.23 2.30 13.96
CA PHE A 21 -5.92 2.76 14.43
C PHE A 21 -6.12 3.76 15.57
N GLN A 22 -6.08 3.24 16.80
CA GLN A 22 -6.24 4.03 18.04
C GLN A 22 -5.02 4.91 18.38
N CYS A 23 -3.94 4.85 17.61
CA CYS A 23 -2.76 5.69 17.84
C CYS A 23 -2.35 6.40 16.56
N THR A 24 -2.73 7.66 16.44
CA THR A 24 -2.03 8.59 15.54
C THR A 24 -0.61 8.80 16.05
N PRO A 25 0.42 8.68 15.20
CA PRO A 25 1.79 8.97 15.60
C PRO A 25 1.89 10.39 16.16
N ARG A 26 2.50 10.51 17.35
CA ARG A 26 2.70 11.81 18.01
C ARG A 26 3.62 12.71 17.16
N GLY A 27 3.59 14.01 17.45
CA GLY A 27 4.41 15.00 16.77
C GLY A 27 3.75 15.59 15.52
N ASN A 28 4.53 16.35 14.76
CA ASN A 28 4.05 17.12 13.59
C ASN A 28 4.70 16.68 12.27
N ASP A 29 5.53 15.63 12.29
CA ASP A 29 6.25 15.15 11.11
C ASP A 29 5.30 14.58 10.05
N PRO A 30 5.56 14.75 8.74
CA PRO A 30 4.70 14.21 7.70
C PRO A 30 4.53 12.69 7.84
N LEU A 31 3.33 12.21 7.55
CA LEU A 31 2.99 10.79 7.61
C LEU A 31 2.87 10.21 6.20
N ALA A 32 3.16 8.92 6.09
CA ALA A 32 2.94 8.14 4.88
C ALA A 32 2.64 6.68 5.21
N LEU A 33 1.87 6.03 4.33
CA LEU A 33 1.64 4.59 4.37
C LEU A 33 2.75 3.89 3.58
N ASP A 34 3.39 2.90 4.20
CA ASP A 34 4.27 1.97 3.49
C ASP A 34 3.43 0.87 2.85
N MET A 35 3.26 0.98 1.54
CA MET A 35 2.52 0.00 0.74
C MET A 35 3.48 -0.97 0.04
N GLY A 36 4.74 -1.09 0.43
CA GLY A 36 5.75 -1.87 -0.30
C GLY A 36 5.43 -3.36 -0.50
N SER A 37 4.60 -3.93 0.37
CA SER A 37 4.08 -5.31 0.31
C SER A 37 2.78 -5.46 -0.48
N MET A 38 2.12 -4.34 -0.81
CA MET A 38 0.86 -4.27 -1.53
C MET A 38 1.08 -4.44 -3.03
N GLY A 39 0.00 -4.62 -3.78
CA GLY A 39 0.09 -4.74 -5.22
C GLY A 39 -0.38 -3.50 -5.96
N LYS A 40 -1.70 -3.36 -6.18
CA LYS A 40 -2.30 -2.25 -6.91
C LYS A 40 -3.73 -2.02 -6.44
N GLY A 41 -4.09 -0.78 -6.20
CA GLY A 41 -5.47 -0.43 -5.92
C GLY A 41 -5.63 1.00 -5.43
N GLN A 42 -6.44 1.19 -4.38
CA GLN A 42 -6.77 2.50 -3.83
C GLN A 42 -6.82 2.48 -2.31
N VAL A 43 -6.57 3.64 -1.70
CA VAL A 43 -6.61 3.80 -0.23
C VAL A 43 -7.45 5.01 0.18
N TRP A 44 -8.16 4.86 1.29
CA TRP A 44 -8.90 5.91 1.97
C TRP A 44 -8.59 5.92 3.46
N ILE A 45 -8.61 7.12 4.05
CA ILE A 45 -8.53 7.34 5.49
C ILE A 45 -9.70 8.23 5.90
N ASN A 46 -10.51 7.78 6.85
CA ASN A 46 -11.67 8.52 7.38
C ASN A 46 -12.65 9.01 6.29
N GLY A 47 -12.77 8.26 5.18
CA GLY A 47 -13.59 8.62 4.02
C GLY A 47 -12.88 9.46 2.96
N GLU A 48 -11.71 10.02 3.28
CA GLU A 48 -10.91 10.82 2.35
C GLU A 48 -10.00 9.93 1.50
N SER A 49 -9.97 10.17 0.18
CA SER A 49 -9.15 9.37 -0.73
C SER A 49 -7.69 9.83 -0.71
N ILE A 50 -6.78 8.91 -0.39
CA ILE A 50 -5.34 9.11 -0.50
C ILE A 50 -4.89 9.02 -1.96
N GLY A 51 -5.57 8.18 -2.76
CA GLY A 51 -5.33 8.00 -4.17
C GLY A 51 -5.08 6.55 -4.57
N ARG A 52 -4.53 6.35 -5.77
CA ARG A 52 -4.17 5.04 -6.30
C ARG A 52 -2.78 4.62 -5.82
N HIS A 53 -2.65 3.38 -5.36
CA HIS A 53 -1.35 2.76 -5.10
C HIS A 53 -0.99 1.75 -6.18
N TRP A 54 0.29 1.71 -6.55
CA TRP A 54 0.84 0.66 -7.43
C TRP A 54 2.30 0.27 -7.12
N PRO A 55 2.61 -0.12 -5.88
CA PRO A 55 3.95 -0.51 -5.44
C PRO A 55 4.52 -1.78 -6.10
N ALA A 56 3.67 -2.65 -6.65
CA ALA A 56 4.13 -3.77 -7.47
C ALA A 56 4.74 -3.33 -8.83
N TYR A 57 4.39 -2.13 -9.32
CA TYR A 57 4.99 -1.59 -10.54
C TYR A 57 6.39 -1.07 -10.21
N LYS A 58 7.42 -1.85 -10.56
CA LYS A 58 8.82 -1.52 -10.28
C LYS A 58 9.33 -0.46 -11.25
N ALA A 59 10.05 0.53 -10.71
CA ALA A 59 10.69 1.57 -11.49
C ALA A 59 11.77 0.94 -12.40
N SER A 60 11.70 1.27 -13.68
CA SER A 60 12.70 0.89 -14.68
C SER A 60 13.30 2.15 -15.31
N GLY A 61 14.55 2.05 -15.75
CA GLY A 61 15.30 3.18 -16.28
C GLY A 61 16.80 2.96 -16.21
N SER A 62 17.56 4.02 -16.51
CA SER A 62 19.02 4.02 -16.39
C SER A 62 19.41 4.77 -15.13
N CYS A 63 19.45 4.07 -13.99
CA CYS A 63 19.91 4.64 -12.73
C CYS A 63 21.43 4.48 -12.57
N GLY A 64 22.10 5.52 -12.10
CA GLY A 64 23.55 5.52 -11.88
C GLY A 64 24.04 6.76 -11.16
N GLY A 65 25.36 6.88 -10.95
CA GLY A 65 25.96 8.08 -10.40
C GLY A 65 25.71 9.30 -11.30
N CYS A 66 25.33 10.42 -10.71
CA CYS A 66 25.04 11.66 -11.44
C CYS A 66 25.95 12.80 -10.93
N ASN A 67 26.29 13.71 -11.84
CA ASN A 67 27.02 14.95 -11.56
C ASN A 67 26.17 16.16 -11.97
N TYR A 68 26.22 17.22 -11.16
CA TYR A 68 25.53 18.49 -11.41
C TYR A 68 26.05 19.22 -12.65
N ALA A 69 27.32 19.03 -13.03
CA ALA A 69 27.92 19.73 -14.16
C ALA A 69 27.34 19.27 -15.53
N GLY A 70 27.26 20.20 -16.48
CA GLY A 70 26.79 19.96 -17.86
C GLY A 70 25.26 19.99 -18.04
N THR A 71 24.79 19.93 -19.29
CA THR A 71 23.37 19.99 -19.64
C THR A 71 22.55 18.92 -18.92
N TYR A 72 21.36 19.30 -18.45
CA TYR A 72 20.43 18.40 -17.79
C TYR A 72 19.43 17.82 -18.78
N GLY A 73 19.12 16.53 -18.60
CA GLY A 73 17.99 15.85 -19.21
C GLY A 73 17.26 15.05 -18.14
N GLU A 74 15.97 14.76 -18.36
CA GLU A 74 15.09 14.10 -17.39
C GLU A 74 15.56 12.70 -16.98
N LYS A 75 16.41 12.07 -17.79
CA LYS A 75 17.01 10.75 -17.52
C LYS A 75 18.39 10.81 -16.86
N LYS A 76 19.00 11.99 -16.72
CA LYS A 76 20.40 12.15 -16.30
C LYS A 76 20.65 11.65 -14.88
N CYS A 77 19.69 11.86 -13.98
CA CYS A 77 19.85 11.62 -12.54
C CYS A 77 18.67 10.82 -11.99
N GLN A 78 18.24 9.78 -12.72
CA GLN A 78 17.20 8.87 -12.25
C GLN A 78 17.72 8.02 -11.09
N SER A 79 16.83 7.72 -10.15
CA SER A 79 17.10 6.91 -8.97
C SER A 79 16.00 5.87 -8.75
N ASN A 80 16.19 4.98 -7.77
CA ASN A 80 15.19 4.03 -7.31
C ASN A 80 14.79 2.95 -8.34
N CYS A 81 15.63 2.66 -9.34
CA CYS A 81 15.40 1.56 -10.27
C CYS A 81 15.37 0.20 -9.53
N GLY A 82 14.48 -0.69 -9.96
CA GLY A 82 14.26 -2.01 -9.33
C GLY A 82 13.33 -1.96 -8.12
N GLU A 83 13.16 -0.79 -7.50
CA GLU A 83 12.25 -0.58 -6.38
C GLU A 83 10.83 -0.27 -6.84
N ALA A 84 9.87 -0.26 -5.90
CA ALA A 84 8.53 0.24 -6.17
C ALA A 84 8.60 1.68 -6.73
N SER A 85 7.93 1.93 -7.87
CA SER A 85 7.85 3.28 -8.46
C SER A 85 7.35 4.31 -7.45
N GLN A 86 6.41 3.91 -6.59
CA GLN A 86 6.05 4.61 -5.37
C GLN A 86 5.71 3.60 -4.26
N ARG A 87 6.50 3.62 -3.18
CA ARG A 87 6.29 2.79 -1.98
C ARG A 87 5.47 3.50 -0.91
N TRP A 88 5.77 4.78 -0.68
CA TRP A 88 5.17 5.58 0.38
C TRP A 88 4.08 6.51 -0.17
N TYR A 89 2.91 6.48 0.47
CA TYR A 89 1.74 7.26 0.08
C TYR A 89 1.40 8.26 1.18
N HIS A 90 1.46 9.55 0.85
CA HIS A 90 1.34 10.62 1.84
C HIS A 90 -0.03 10.63 2.54
N VAL A 91 -0.02 10.80 3.86
CA VAL A 91 -1.20 10.95 4.71
C VAL A 91 -1.18 12.35 5.35
N PRO A 92 -2.11 13.25 4.97
CA PRO A 92 -2.26 14.52 5.65
C PRO A 92 -2.67 14.34 7.11
N ARG A 93 -1.93 14.94 8.05
CA ARG A 93 -2.25 14.87 9.49
C ARG A 93 -3.63 15.41 9.83
N SER A 94 -4.10 16.41 9.08
CA SER A 94 -5.43 17.01 9.27
C SER A 94 -6.58 16.03 8.99
N TRP A 95 -6.32 14.91 8.32
CA TRP A 95 -7.32 13.87 8.07
C TRP A 95 -7.41 12.87 9.23
N LEU A 96 -6.48 12.90 10.19
CA LEU A 96 -6.42 11.99 11.31
C LEU A 96 -7.09 12.56 12.56
N LYS A 97 -7.82 11.70 13.26
CA LYS A 97 -8.37 11.93 14.59
C LYS A 97 -7.40 11.37 15.63
N PRO A 98 -7.37 11.87 16.88
CA PRO A 98 -6.50 11.32 17.92
C PRO A 98 -6.62 9.80 18.12
N THR A 99 -7.84 9.27 17.96
CA THR A 99 -8.21 7.85 18.03
C THR A 99 -9.35 7.58 17.04
N GLY A 100 -9.69 6.32 16.72
CA GLY A 100 -10.87 6.04 15.90
C GLY A 100 -10.66 6.27 14.41
N ASN A 101 -9.44 6.11 13.90
CA ASN A 101 -9.17 6.28 12.47
C ASN A 101 -9.56 5.02 11.71
N LEU A 102 -10.31 5.20 10.63
CA LEU A 102 -10.68 4.14 9.70
C LEU A 102 -9.77 4.21 8.48
N MET A 103 -9.07 3.12 8.17
CA MET A 103 -8.34 2.98 6.91
C MET A 103 -8.97 1.87 6.08
N VAL A 104 -9.30 2.21 4.84
CA VAL A 104 -9.84 1.28 3.86
C VAL A 104 -8.84 1.14 2.73
N VAL A 105 -8.44 -0.09 2.44
CA VAL A 105 -7.58 -0.44 1.31
C VAL A 105 -8.37 -1.31 0.36
N PHE A 106 -8.44 -0.90 -0.89
CA PHE A 106 -8.96 -1.69 -1.98
C PHE A 106 -7.78 -2.27 -2.76
N GLU A 107 -7.71 -3.59 -2.88
CA GLU A 107 -6.70 -4.28 -3.68
C GLU A 107 -7.32 -4.89 -4.94
N GLU A 108 -6.90 -4.36 -6.10
CA GLU A 108 -7.22 -4.88 -7.43
C GLU A 108 -6.35 -6.11 -7.76
N SER A 109 -5.08 -6.06 -7.39
CA SER A 109 -4.13 -7.15 -7.63
C SER A 109 -3.09 -7.20 -6.53
N GLU A 110 -2.89 -8.34 -5.90
CA GLU A 110 -1.87 -8.55 -4.87
C GLU A 110 -0.49 -8.78 -5.51
N ALA A 111 0.57 -8.22 -4.93
CA ALA A 111 1.93 -8.35 -5.48
C ALA A 111 2.36 -9.82 -5.66
N THR A 112 2.00 -10.69 -4.73
CA THR A 112 2.32 -12.13 -4.77
C THR A 112 1.49 -12.93 -5.77
N CYS A 113 0.37 -12.38 -6.23
CA CYS A 113 -0.56 -13.04 -7.14
C CYS A 113 -0.36 -12.65 -8.62
N ILE A 114 0.53 -11.69 -8.91
CA ILE A 114 0.78 -11.24 -10.28
C ILE A 114 1.41 -12.38 -11.09
N GLY A 115 0.74 -12.77 -12.17
CA GLY A 115 1.21 -13.82 -13.09
C GLY A 115 1.04 -15.26 -12.60
N GLN A 116 0.35 -15.47 -11.48
CA GLN A 116 0.08 -16.82 -10.93
C GLN A 116 -1.31 -17.32 -11.34
N GLN A 117 -1.45 -18.63 -11.58
CA GLN A 117 -2.76 -19.26 -11.86
C GLN A 117 -3.64 -19.42 -10.62
N ALA A 118 -3.03 -19.49 -9.44
CA ALA A 118 -3.69 -19.52 -8.14
C ALA A 118 -2.76 -18.90 -7.09
N CYS A 119 -3.32 -18.24 -6.09
CA CYS A 119 -2.52 -17.67 -5.01
C CYS A 119 -3.27 -17.73 -3.67
N THR A 120 -2.52 -17.67 -2.57
CA THR A 120 -3.09 -17.55 -1.23
C THR A 120 -2.53 -16.29 -0.61
N VAL A 121 -3.42 -15.44 -0.07
CA VAL A 121 -3.02 -14.23 0.63
C VAL A 121 -3.01 -14.53 2.11
N ASN A 122 -1.86 -14.32 2.74
CA ASN A 122 -1.74 -14.43 4.18
C ASN A 122 -2.20 -13.11 4.80
N VAL A 123 -3.22 -13.18 5.64
CA VAL A 123 -3.63 -12.03 6.45
C VAL A 123 -2.77 -12.00 7.70
N ALA A 124 -1.77 -11.11 7.70
CA ALA A 124 -0.90 -10.84 8.84
C ALA A 124 -0.48 -9.35 8.85
N PRO A 125 -0.29 -8.70 10.02
CA PRO A 125 0.09 -7.29 10.11
C PRO A 125 1.33 -6.94 9.28
N GLU A 126 2.29 -7.86 9.18
CA GLU A 126 3.53 -7.68 8.42
C GLU A 126 3.27 -7.49 6.93
N VAL A 127 2.21 -8.12 6.40
CA VAL A 127 1.76 -7.93 5.02
C VAL A 127 1.19 -6.53 4.84
N PHE A 128 0.71 -5.86 5.89
CA PHE A 128 0.12 -4.52 5.88
C PHE A 128 1.05 -3.41 6.39
N GLY A 129 2.37 -3.60 6.27
CA GLY A 129 3.35 -2.61 6.73
C GLY A 129 3.62 -2.66 8.24
N GLY A 130 3.22 -3.74 8.90
CA GLY A 130 3.50 -4.04 10.31
C GLY A 130 2.39 -3.61 11.29
N ASP A 131 2.77 -3.51 12.56
CA ASP A 131 1.91 -3.00 13.62
C ASP A 131 2.41 -1.65 14.17
N PRO A 132 1.89 -0.52 13.65
CA PRO A 132 2.14 0.81 14.20
C PRO A 132 1.60 1.02 15.62
N CYS A 133 0.70 0.16 16.09
CA CYS A 133 -0.03 0.25 17.35
C CYS A 133 -0.05 -1.09 18.10
N PRO A 134 1.09 -1.54 18.66
CA PRO A 134 1.14 -2.79 19.39
C PRO A 134 0.11 -2.83 20.52
N ASN A 135 -0.56 -3.98 20.68
CA ASN A 135 -1.60 -4.22 21.69
C ASN A 135 -2.93 -3.50 21.46
N VAL A 136 -3.14 -2.89 20.28
CA VAL A 136 -4.47 -2.42 19.86
C VAL A 136 -5.14 -3.52 19.03
N MET A 137 -6.36 -3.90 19.41
CA MET A 137 -7.17 -4.82 18.62
C MET A 137 -7.54 -4.17 17.29
N LYS A 138 -7.10 -4.79 16.19
CA LYS A 138 -7.47 -4.39 14.83
C LYS A 138 -8.48 -5.38 14.31
N LYS A 139 -9.53 -4.87 13.67
CA LYS A 139 -10.46 -5.72 12.94
C LYS A 139 -10.14 -5.64 11.46
N LEU A 140 -10.07 -6.81 10.83
CA LEU A 140 -10.08 -6.91 9.39
C LEU A 140 -11.44 -7.42 8.92
N SER A 141 -12.09 -6.66 8.04
CA SER A 141 -13.18 -7.17 7.21
C SER A 141 -12.66 -7.40 5.80
N VAL A 142 -13.02 -8.55 5.22
CA VAL A 142 -12.71 -8.94 3.84
C VAL A 142 -14.02 -9.21 3.12
N GLU A 143 -14.27 -8.43 2.07
CA GLU A 143 -15.33 -8.71 1.11
C GLU A 143 -14.69 -9.01 -0.24
N ALA A 144 -15.12 -10.11 -0.87
CA ALA A 144 -14.69 -10.53 -2.20
C ALA A 144 -15.91 -10.73 -3.10
N ILE A 145 -15.87 -10.14 -4.29
CA ILE A 145 -16.94 -10.30 -5.28
C ILE A 145 -16.42 -11.26 -6.36
N CYS A 146 -17.10 -12.39 -6.48
CA CYS A 146 -16.81 -13.40 -7.50
C CYS A 146 -17.86 -13.34 -8.61
N SER A 147 -17.43 -13.52 -9.86
CA SER A 147 -18.25 -13.52 -11.09
C SER A 147 -18.29 -14.91 -11.72
#